data_AF-A0A7W1GE35-F1
#
_entry.id   AF-A0A7W1GE35-F1
#
_cell.length_a   1.000
_cell.length_b   1.000
_cell.length_c   1.000
_cell.angle_alpha   90.00
_cell.angle_beta   90.00
_cell.angle_gamma   90.00
#
_symmetry.space_group_name_H-M   'P 1'
#
loop_
_entity.id
_entity.type
_entity.pdbx_description
1 polymer ?
#
loop_
_entity_poly.entity_id
_entity_poly.type
_entity_poly.pdbx_seq_one_letter_code
_entity_poly.pdbx_strand_id
1 'polypeptide(L)'
;MGISEIIGDAALCGSGAKIAAYRALRPIPCAGCAAVINTGTHFTRHRLSEGGVRISPRCAECVPFTLIPVEPPARSTLMQTLLTPQPLSAHAPEKGTREELAKAVERRLGPALARSSKG
;
A
#
# COMPACT_ATOMS: atom_id res chain seq x y z
N MET A 1 9.43 -4.95 9.21
CA MET A 1 8.57 -3.74 9.28
C MET A 1 9.25 -2.60 8.54
N GLY A 2 8.52 -1.87 7.69
CA GLY A 2 9.07 -0.73 6.95
C GLY A 2 9.30 0.49 7.84
N ILE A 3 10.23 1.37 7.46
CA ILE A 3 10.53 2.61 8.21
C ILE A 3 9.55 3.75 7.86
N SER A 4 8.92 3.71 6.69
CA SER A 4 8.00 4.73 6.18
C SER A 4 7.09 4.15 5.10
N GLU A 5 5.98 4.80 4.83
CA GLU A 5 5.08 4.51 3.71
C GLU A 5 4.99 5.71 2.75
N ILE A 6 4.66 5.45 1.48
CA ILE A 6 4.38 6.50 0.49
C ILE A 6 2.91 6.89 0.65
N ILE A 7 2.64 8.19 0.80
CA ILE A 7 1.27 8.71 0.97
C ILE A 7 0.74 9.46 -0.25
N GLY A 8 1.57 9.62 -1.29
CA GLY A 8 1.23 10.32 -2.52
C GLY A 8 2.33 11.28 -2.91
N ASP A 9 1.93 12.41 -3.49
CA ASP A 9 2.84 13.41 -4.02
C ASP A 9 2.79 14.71 -3.22
N ALA A 10 3.90 15.44 -3.23
CA ALA A 10 4.03 16.79 -2.72
C ALA A 10 4.63 17.69 -3.79
N ALA A 11 4.31 18.98 -3.71
CA ALA A 11 4.95 20.03 -4.47
C ALA A 11 6.03 20.70 -3.59
N LEU A 12 7.26 20.78 -4.10
CA LEU A 12 8.33 21.51 -3.44
C LEU A 12 8.04 23.01 -3.47
N CYS A 13 8.11 23.68 -2.33
CA CYS A 13 7.95 25.13 -2.27
C CYS A 13 9.10 25.81 -3.04
N GLY A 14 8.78 26.85 -3.80
CA GLY A 14 9.73 27.58 -4.65
C GLY A 14 9.86 27.03 -6.06
N SER A 15 10.01 25.71 -6.24
CA SER A 15 10.14 25.12 -7.59
C SER A 15 8.82 24.62 -8.17
N GLY A 16 7.84 24.27 -7.32
CA GLY A 16 6.62 23.58 -7.75
C GLY A 16 6.86 22.14 -8.22
N ALA A 17 8.10 21.65 -8.19
CA ALA A 17 8.43 20.32 -8.66
C ALA A 17 7.74 19.25 -7.82
N LYS A 18 7.19 18.26 -8.50
CA LYS A 18 6.44 17.16 -7.90
C LYS A 18 7.41 16.08 -7.39
N ILE A 19 7.23 15.66 -6.14
CA ILE A 19 8.05 14.64 -5.48
C ILE A 19 7.18 13.72 -4.65
N ALA A 20 7.61 12.46 -4.46
CA ALA A 20 6.92 11.54 -3.56
C ALA A 20 6.99 12.03 -2.10
N ALA A 21 5.83 12.02 -1.45
CA ALA A 21 5.67 12.29 -0.03
C ALA A 21 5.55 11.00 0.77
N TYR A 22 6.16 10.98 1.94
CA TYR A 22 6.22 9.81 2.80
C TYR A 22 5.64 10.15 4.18
N ARG A 23 5.08 9.15 4.86
CA ARG A 23 4.77 9.20 6.29
C ARG A 23 5.74 8.29 7.03
N ALA A 24 6.32 8.80 8.11
CA ALA A 24 7.20 8.02 8.97
C ALA A 24 6.40 7.01 9.79
N LEU A 25 6.80 5.72 9.76
CA LEU A 25 6.19 4.66 10.58
C LEU A 25 6.93 4.46 11.91
N ARG A 26 8.08 5.10 12.07
CA ARG A 26 8.89 5.18 13.30
C ARG A 26 9.77 6.44 13.24
N PRO A 27 10.47 6.84 14.32
CA PRO A 27 11.40 7.96 14.29
C PRO A 27 12.54 7.75 13.27
N ILE A 28 12.83 8.77 12.46
CA ILE A 28 13.88 8.75 11.43
C ILE A 28 14.69 10.06 11.50
N PRO A 29 16.04 10.02 11.49
CA PRO A 29 16.84 11.25 11.43
C PRO A 29 16.75 11.91 10.05
N CYS A 30 16.57 13.23 10.01
CA CYS A 30 16.69 14.03 8.80
C CYS A 30 18.14 14.07 8.33
N ALA A 31 18.39 13.80 7.04
CA ALA A 31 19.73 13.84 6.46
C ALA A 31 20.27 15.28 6.25
N GLY A 32 19.45 16.32 6.47
CA GLY A 32 19.87 17.72 6.34
C GLY A 32 20.27 18.40 7.64
N CYS A 33 19.47 18.22 8.69
CA CYS A 33 19.67 18.88 9.97
C CYS A 33 19.81 17.91 11.15
N ALA A 34 19.82 16.59 10.91
CA ALA A 34 19.80 15.54 11.93
C ALA A 34 18.58 15.55 12.88
N ALA A 35 17.64 16.49 12.73
CA ALA A 35 16.41 16.51 13.53
C ALA A 35 15.59 15.23 13.32
N VAL A 36 14.88 14.83 14.36
CA VAL A 36 14.06 13.62 14.35
C VAL A 36 12.73 13.88 13.65
N ILE A 37 12.46 13.14 12.58
CA ILE A 37 11.15 13.04 11.95
C ILE A 37 10.36 12.01 12.77
N ASN A 38 9.39 12.50 13.54
CA ASN A 38 8.58 11.66 14.42
C ASN A 38 7.62 10.74 13.64
N THR A 39 7.13 9.70 14.30
CA THR A 39 6.10 8.82 13.74
C THR A 39 4.87 9.62 13.32
N GLY A 40 4.31 9.30 12.16
CA GLY A 40 3.16 9.99 11.60
C GLY A 40 3.47 11.29 10.87
N THR A 41 4.68 11.87 11.06
CA THR A 41 5.12 13.09 10.37
C THR A 41 5.41 12.82 8.90
N HIS A 42 5.11 13.81 8.07
CA HIS A 42 5.37 13.77 6.63
C HIS A 42 6.77 14.27 6.30
N PHE A 43 7.39 13.67 5.30
CA PHE A 43 8.72 14.04 4.84
C PHE A 43 8.91 13.65 3.38
N THR A 44 9.96 14.18 2.74
CA THR A 44 10.36 13.80 1.38
C THR A 44 11.68 13.04 1.39
N ARG A 45 12.02 12.40 0.29
CA ARG A 45 13.32 11.75 0.13
C ARG A 45 14.07 12.32 -1.06
N HIS A 46 15.36 12.63 -0.88
CA HIS A 46 16.20 13.26 -1.90
C HIS A 46 17.39 12.37 -2.24
N ARG A 47 17.79 12.37 -3.52
CA ARG A 47 19.05 11.76 -3.94
C ARG A 47 20.20 12.66 -3.52
N LEU A 48 21.14 12.10 -2.76
CA LEU A 48 22.45 12.72 -2.55
C LEU A 48 23.29 12.48 -3.80
N SER A 49 23.86 13.55 -4.38
CA SER A 49 24.63 13.50 -5.62
C SER A 49 26.08 13.02 -5.43
N GLU A 50 26.60 12.99 -4.20
CA GLU A 50 27.96 12.55 -3.93
C GLU A 50 28.03 11.05 -3.60
N GLY A 51 28.59 10.26 -4.52
CA GLY A 51 29.06 8.89 -4.24
C GLY A 51 28.04 7.75 -4.39
N GLY A 52 26.83 8.00 -4.90
CA GLY A 52 25.85 6.96 -5.25
C GLY A 52 24.40 7.40 -5.07
N VAL A 53 23.44 6.60 -5.56
CA VAL A 53 21.99 6.89 -5.40
C VAL A 53 21.55 6.59 -3.96
N ARG A 54 22.02 7.40 -2.99
CA ARG A 54 21.51 7.36 -1.62
C ARG A 54 20.30 8.27 -1.53
N ILE A 55 19.13 7.64 -1.47
CA ILE A 55 17.85 8.31 -1.24
C ILE A 55 17.69 8.52 0.26
N SER A 56 17.77 9.77 0.71
CA SER A 56 17.83 10.14 2.14
C SER A 56 16.61 10.98 2.57
N PRO A 57 16.11 10.80 3.81
CA PRO A 57 14.95 11.54 4.33
C PRO A 57 15.27 13.02 4.58
N ARG A 58 14.34 13.92 4.24
CA ARG A 58 14.43 15.37 4.48
C ARG A 58 13.15 15.87 5.15
N CYS A 59 13.27 16.53 6.29
CA CYS A 59 12.14 17.15 6.98
C CYS A 59 11.63 18.38 6.20
N ALA A 60 10.40 18.80 6.51
CA ALA A 60 9.78 19.97 5.88
C ALA A 60 10.53 21.29 6.14
N GLU A 61 11.30 21.40 7.22
CA GLU A 61 12.14 22.59 7.46
C GLU A 61 13.35 22.63 6.52
N CYS A 62 13.97 21.48 6.27
CA CYS A 62 15.12 21.36 5.37
C CYS A 62 14.73 21.43 3.89
N VAL A 63 13.53 20.95 3.57
CA VAL A 63 12.94 20.98 2.23
C VAL A 63 11.47 21.27 2.40
N PRO A 64 11.04 22.54 2.29
CA PRO A 64 9.63 22.88 2.39
C PRO A 64 8.83 22.32 1.23
N PHE A 65 7.68 21.71 1.54
CA PHE A 65 6.76 21.12 0.55
C PHE A 65 5.31 21.21 1.03
N THR A 66 4.38 21.12 0.08
CA THR A 66 2.95 21.02 0.33
C THR A 66 2.42 19.72 -0.25
N LEU A 67 1.66 18.96 0.54
CA LEU A 67 1.02 17.74 0.04
C LEU A 67 0.02 18.09 -1.06
N ILE A 68 0.07 17.34 -2.16
CA ILE A 68 -0.92 17.46 -3.22
C ILE A 68 -2.11 16.59 -2.81
N PRO A 69 -3.31 17.16 -2.56
CA PRO A 69 -4.48 16.38 -2.24
C PRO A 69 -4.79 15.45 -3.41
N VAL A 70 -4.90 14.16 -3.13
CA VAL A 70 -5.48 13.22 -4.08
C VAL A 70 -6.99 13.38 -3.93
N GLU A 71 -7.65 13.99 -4.91
CA GLU A 71 -9.12 14.00 -4.99
C GLU A 71 -9.62 12.91 -5.93
N PRO A 72 -10.62 12.11 -5.51
CA PRO A 72 -11.19 12.05 -4.15
C PRO A 72 -10.17 11.48 -3.15
N PRO A 73 -10.26 11.81 -1.84
CA PRO A 73 -9.34 11.32 -0.83
C PRO A 73 -9.25 9.81 -0.97
N ALA A 74 -8.03 9.30 -1.19
CA ALA A 74 -7.77 7.90 -1.43
C ALA A 74 -8.22 7.06 -0.23
N ARG A 75 -9.51 6.72 -0.17
CA ARG A 75 -9.97 5.60 0.64
C ARG A 75 -9.23 4.41 0.05
N SER A 76 -8.44 3.74 0.87
CA SER A 76 -7.78 2.49 0.49
C SER A 76 -8.76 1.65 -0.32
N THR A 77 -8.41 1.27 -1.55
CA THR A 77 -9.28 0.46 -2.41
C THR A 77 -9.78 -0.77 -1.67
N LEU A 78 -8.92 -1.34 -0.83
CA LEU A 78 -9.26 -2.46 0.07
C LEU A 78 -10.35 -2.08 1.08
N MET A 79 -10.24 -0.92 1.74
CA MET A 79 -11.28 -0.40 2.63
C MET A 79 -12.57 -0.08 1.88
N GLN A 80 -12.50 0.48 0.66
CA GLN A 80 -13.68 0.68 -0.17
C GLN A 80 -14.35 -0.67 -0.47
N THR A 81 -13.60 -1.68 -0.90
CA THR A 81 -14.15 -3.01 -1.18
C THR A 81 -14.78 -3.67 0.05
N LEU A 82 -14.16 -3.52 1.23
CA LEU A 82 -14.68 -4.11 2.48
C LEU A 82 -15.92 -3.38 3.02
N LEU A 83 -15.99 -2.07 2.83
CA LEU A 83 -17.11 -1.24 3.29
C LEU A 83 -18.24 -1.16 2.27
N THR A 84 -17.97 -1.52 1.01
CA THR A 84 -19.01 -1.59 -0.02
C THR A 84 -19.96 -2.72 0.35
N PRO A 85 -21.25 -2.45 0.61
CA PRO A 85 -22.22 -3.49 0.84
C PRO A 85 -22.20 -4.41 -0.38
N GLN A 86 -21.76 -5.66 -0.17
CA GLN A 86 -21.89 -6.67 -1.21
C GLN A 86 -23.39 -6.81 -1.45
N PRO A 87 -23.90 -6.66 -2.70
CA PRO A 87 -25.24 -7.13 -2.97
C PRO A 87 -25.26 -8.59 -2.49
N LEU A 88 -26.28 -8.95 -1.73
CA LEU A 88 -26.61 -10.35 -1.48
C LEU A 88 -26.83 -10.96 -2.86
N SER A 89 -25.74 -11.43 -3.45
CA SER A 89 -25.74 -11.98 -4.78
C SER A 89 -26.73 -13.13 -4.73
N ALA A 90 -27.61 -13.15 -5.73
CA ALA A 90 -28.57 -14.18 -6.06
C ALA A 90 -27.91 -15.53 -6.40
N HIS A 91 -26.73 -15.82 -5.85
CA HIS A 91 -26.26 -17.18 -5.67
C HIS A 91 -26.85 -17.70 -4.37
N ALA A 92 -28.16 -17.96 -4.41
CA ALA A 92 -28.65 -19.10 -3.66
C ALA A 92 -27.69 -20.26 -3.96
N PRO A 93 -27.17 -21.00 -2.96
CA PRO A 93 -26.49 -22.25 -3.26
C PRO A 93 -27.47 -23.04 -4.13
N GLU A 94 -27.11 -23.29 -5.39
CA GLU A 94 -27.87 -24.21 -6.21
C GLU A 94 -28.02 -25.46 -5.34
N LYS A 95 -29.26 -25.82 -5.01
CA LYS A 95 -29.58 -27.07 -4.32
C LYS A 95 -29.32 -28.21 -5.32
N GLY A 96 -28.06 -28.38 -5.68
CA GLY A 96 -27.57 -29.53 -6.39
C GLY A 96 -27.63 -30.72 -5.45
N THR A 97 -28.01 -31.86 -6.00
CA THR A 97 -27.93 -33.13 -5.30
C THR A 97 -26.49 -33.36 -4.82
N ARG A 98 -26.32 -34.18 -3.77
CA ARG A 98 -25.01 -34.52 -3.22
C ARG A 98 -24.04 -35.03 -4.31
N GLU A 99 -24.55 -35.69 -5.35
CA GLU A 99 -23.78 -36.16 -6.50
C GLU A 99 -23.28 -35.04 -7.41
N GLU A 100 -24.09 -34.01 -7.66
CA GLU A 100 -23.68 -32.84 -8.45
C GLU A 100 -22.60 -32.04 -7.75
N LEU A 101 -22.73 -31.89 -6.42
CA LEU A 101 -21.72 -31.24 -5.60
C LEU A 101 -20.40 -32.04 -5.60
N ALA A 102 -20.48 -33.37 -5.48
CA ALA A 102 -19.31 -34.24 -5.54
C ALA A 102 -18.59 -34.16 -6.89
N LYS A 103 -19.34 -34.19 -8.01
CA LYS A 103 -18.77 -34.00 -9.36
C LYS A 103 -18.15 -32.63 -9.55
N ALA A 104 -18.77 -31.57 -9.02
CA ALA A 104 -18.23 -30.23 -9.09
C ALA A 104 -16.92 -30.07 -8.29
N VAL A 105 -16.83 -30.71 -7.12
CA VAL A 105 -15.62 -30.75 -6.29
C VAL A 105 -14.51 -31.53 -7.00
N GLU A 106 -14.83 -32.70 -7.55
CA GLU A 106 -13.86 -33.54 -8.27
C GLU A 106 -13.34 -32.85 -9.53
N ARG A 107 -14.19 -32.14 -10.30
CA ARG A 107 -13.76 -31.33 -11.44
C ARG A 107 -12.79 -30.20 -11.05
N ARG A 108 -12.99 -29.60 -9.87
CA ARG A 108 -12.18 -28.46 -9.40
C ARG A 108 -10.88 -28.90 -8.72
N LEU A 109 -10.89 -30.04 -8.04
CA LEU A 109 -9.80 -30.47 -7.16
C LEU A 109 -9.13 -31.78 -7.62
N GLY A 110 -9.65 -32.46 -8.63
CA GLY A 110 -9.20 -33.78 -9.08
C GLY A 110 -7.68 -33.91 -9.24
N PRO A 111 -6.99 -32.99 -9.95
CA PRO A 111 -5.53 -33.05 -10.10
C PRO A 111 -4.75 -32.82 -8.80
N ALA A 112 -5.34 -32.12 -7.81
CA ALA A 112 -4.71 -31.80 -6.53
C ALA A 112 -4.88 -32.92 -5.50
N LEU A 113 -6.05 -33.57 -5.48
CA LEU A 113 -6.35 -34.67 -4.56
C LEU A 113 -5.59 -35.95 -4.90
N ALA A 114 -5.30 -36.20 -6.19
CA ALA A 114 -4.53 -37.36 -6.65
C ALA A 114 -3.06 -37.36 -6.18
N ARG A 115 -2.50 -36.21 -5.79
CA ARG A 115 -1.11 -36.09 -5.32
C ARG A 115 -0.95 -36.35 -3.83
N SER A 116 -2.05 -36.35 -3.07
CA SER A 116 -2.01 -36.51 -1.61
C SER A 116 -2.19 -37.97 -1.13
N SER A 117 -2.53 -38.91 -2.03
CA SER A 117 -2.79 -40.32 -1.69
C SER A 117 -1.62 -41.27 -1.95
N LYS A 118 -0.42 -40.75 -2.25
CA LYS A 118 0.84 -41.51 -2.38
C LYS A 118 1.88 -41.14 -1.31
N GLY A 119 1.41 -40.79 -0.11
CA GLY A 119 2.25 -40.60 1.09
C GLY A 119 2.01 -41.72 2.08
#